data_AF-A0A4S2S5L4-F1
#
_entry.id   AF-A0A4S2S5L4-F1
#
_cell.length_a   1.000
_cell.length_b   1.000
_cell.length_c   1.000
_cell.angle_alpha   90.00
_cell.angle_beta   90.00
_cell.angle_gamma   90.00
#
_symmetry.space_group_name_H-M   'P 1'
#
loop_
_entity.id
_entity.type
_entity.pdbx_description
1 polymer ?
#
loop_
_entity_poly.entity_id
_entity_poly.type
_entity_poly.pdbx_seq_one_letter_code
_entity_poly.pdbx_strand_id
1 'polypeptide(L)'
;MAGLLWDDPDELKGTDPTAATEEERPAARGFPDDPAPWRPRVLLLSAPDEVSELARSWQVAAPRLEELRGPFEAEAAGWAGRPTGFDAAAALLREWGDVATEAGARRWGLVGLPF
;
A
#
# COMPACT_ATOMS: atom_id res chain seq x y z
N MET A 1 6.76 -11.71 6.92
CA MET A 1 7.03 -10.75 5.83
C MET A 1 5.73 -10.57 5.08
N ALA A 2 4.85 -9.71 5.60
CA ALA A 2 3.59 -9.40 4.94
C ALA A 2 3.87 -8.26 3.94
N GLY A 3 3.72 -8.54 2.65
CA GLY A 3 3.87 -7.56 1.59
C GLY A 3 2.63 -6.67 1.49
N LEU A 4 2.80 -5.48 0.96
CA LEU A 4 1.70 -4.64 0.49
C LEU A 4 0.97 -5.41 -0.63
N LEU A 5 -0.31 -5.73 -0.43
CA LEU A 5 -1.15 -6.27 -1.50
C LEU A 5 -1.57 -5.10 -2.39
N TRP A 6 -0.99 -5.03 -3.59
CA TRP A 6 -1.46 -4.18 -4.66
C TRP A 6 -2.38 -5.01 -5.55
N ASP A 7 -3.67 -4.69 -5.60
CA ASP A 7 -4.60 -5.32 -6.51
C ASP A 7 -4.56 -4.56 -7.84
N ASP A 8 -4.09 -5.22 -8.90
CA ASP A 8 -3.91 -4.60 -10.21
C ASP A 8 -5.29 -4.33 -10.86
N PRO A 9 -5.60 -3.08 -11.26
CA PRO A 9 -6.89 -2.77 -11.87
C PRO A 9 -7.12 -3.41 -13.26
N ASP A 10 -6.09 -3.97 -13.91
CA ASP A 10 -6.19 -4.49 -15.28
C ASP A 10 -6.58 -5.99 -15.38
N GLU A 11 -6.60 -6.75 -14.27
CA GLU A 11 -6.93 -8.19 -14.31
C GLU A 11 -8.44 -8.50 -14.45
N LEU A 12 -9.33 -7.50 -14.49
CA LEU A 12 -10.79 -7.72 -14.53
C LEU A 12 -11.41 -7.83 -15.93
N LYS A 13 -10.63 -8.13 -16.97
CA LYS A 13 -11.19 -8.52 -18.28
C LYS A 13 -11.12 -10.04 -18.49
N GLY A 14 -12.11 -10.72 -17.90
CA GLY A 14 -12.36 -12.16 -18.02
C GLY A 14 -11.64 -12.94 -16.92
N THR A 15 -12.23 -13.90 -16.20
CA THR A 15 -13.23 -14.89 -16.61
C THR A 15 -13.73 -15.62 -15.35
N ASP A 16 -15.03 -15.98 -15.35
CA ASP A 16 -15.70 -17.05 -14.57
C ASP A 16 -15.63 -17.06 -13.00
N PRO A 17 -16.75 -16.81 -12.28
CA PRO A 17 -16.80 -16.71 -10.81
C PRO A 17 -16.80 -18.06 -10.07
N THR A 18 -16.33 -19.16 -10.67
CA THR A 18 -16.53 -20.51 -10.08
C THR A 18 -15.28 -21.40 -9.94
N ALA A 19 -14.06 -20.90 -10.07
CA ALA A 19 -12.85 -21.69 -9.83
C ALA A 19 -12.17 -21.36 -8.48
N ALA A 20 -12.18 -22.35 -7.58
CA ALA A 20 -11.54 -22.52 -6.27
C ALA A 20 -10.16 -21.84 -6.08
N THR A 21 -9.67 -21.53 -4.87
CA THR A 21 -9.44 -22.45 -3.75
C THR A 21 -9.11 -21.66 -2.46
N GLU A 22 -9.61 -22.15 -1.33
CA GLU A 22 -9.31 -21.67 0.02
C GLU A 22 -7.83 -21.89 0.39
N GLU A 23 -7.03 -20.83 0.47
CA GLU A 23 -5.80 -20.80 1.28
C GLU A 23 -5.99 -19.79 2.42
N GLU A 24 -6.39 -20.34 3.57
CA GLU A 24 -6.75 -19.59 4.77
C GLU A 24 -5.50 -19.06 5.48
N ARG A 25 -5.19 -17.77 5.32
CA ARG A 25 -4.42 -17.00 6.31
C ARG A 25 -5.36 -16.43 7.35
N PRO A 26 -5.17 -16.67 8.66
CA PRO A 26 -6.09 -16.16 9.67
C PRO A 26 -5.80 -14.69 9.99
N ALA A 27 -6.90 -13.91 9.90
CA ALA A 27 -7.14 -12.57 10.44
C ALA A 27 -6.41 -11.35 9.81
N ALA A 28 -6.88 -10.95 8.62
CA ALA A 28 -7.10 -9.54 8.29
C ALA A 28 -8.53 -9.38 7.75
N ARG A 29 -9.54 -9.47 8.63
CA ARG A 29 -10.93 -9.16 8.29
C ARG A 29 -10.99 -7.66 7.98
N GLY A 30 -11.14 -7.33 6.71
CA GLY A 30 -11.17 -5.96 6.22
C GLY A 30 -12.21 -5.11 6.94
N PHE A 31 -11.90 -3.83 7.16
CA PHE A 31 -12.83 -2.87 7.73
C PHE A 31 -13.44 -2.04 6.60
N PRO A 32 -14.78 -1.98 6.45
CA PRO A 32 -15.78 -1.68 7.49
C PRO A 32 -16.95 -2.70 7.63
N ASP A 33 -17.65 -2.66 8.77
CA ASP A 33 -18.82 -3.50 9.15
C ASP A 33 -20.20 -3.01 8.62
N ASP A 34 -20.30 -2.40 7.43
CA ASP A 34 -21.56 -1.84 6.90
C ASP A 34 -22.15 -2.64 5.71
N PRO A 35 -23.41 -3.11 5.75
CA PRO A 35 -24.06 -3.89 4.69
C PRO A 35 -24.54 -3.11 3.43
N ALA A 36 -24.20 -1.83 3.24
CA ALA A 36 -24.55 -1.10 2.02
C ALA A 36 -23.39 -1.09 0.98
N PRO A 37 -23.64 -1.25 -0.33
CA PRO A 37 -22.60 -1.34 -1.35
C PRO A 37 -22.06 0.04 -1.73
N TRP A 38 -21.41 0.72 -0.79
CA TRP A 38 -20.43 1.73 -1.16
C TRP A 38 -19.22 0.97 -1.69
N ARG A 39 -19.06 0.90 -3.01
CA ARG A 39 -17.84 0.40 -3.63
C ARG A 39 -16.94 1.56 -4.04
N PRO A 40 -16.20 2.21 -3.11
CA PRO A 40 -14.95 2.82 -3.52
C PRO A 40 -13.98 1.66 -3.82
N ARG A 41 -13.31 1.70 -4.97
CA ARG A 41 -12.30 0.69 -5.35
C ARG A 41 -11.10 0.86 -4.42
N VAL A 42 -11.14 0.26 -3.24
CA VAL A 42 -10.08 0.34 -2.22
C VAL A 42 -8.75 -0.02 -2.87
N LEU A 43 -7.83 0.94 -2.92
CA LEU A 43 -6.49 0.78 -3.51
C LEU A 43 -5.53 0.11 -2.53
N LEU A 44 -5.77 0.30 -1.23
CA LEU A 44 -4.94 -0.23 -0.17
C LEU A 44 -5.83 -0.50 1.05
N LEU A 45 -5.65 -1.66 1.67
CA LEU A 45 -6.21 -1.97 2.98
C LEU A 45 -5.10 -2.56 3.84
N SER A 46 -4.90 -2.00 5.03
CA SER A 46 -3.93 -2.53 5.99
C SER A 46 -4.55 -2.55 7.38
N ALA A 47 -4.55 -3.72 8.01
CA ALA A 47 -4.99 -3.90 9.38
C ALA A 47 -4.02 -3.20 10.36
N PRO A 48 -4.46 -2.87 11.59
CA PRO A 48 -3.61 -2.21 12.59
C PRO A 48 -2.25 -2.88 12.86
N ASP A 49 -2.21 -4.22 12.84
CA ASP A 49 -0.96 -4.96 13.02
C ASP A 49 -0.03 -4.82 11.80
N GLU A 50 -0.58 -4.86 10.59
CA GLU A 50 0.19 -4.64 9.35
C GLU A 50 0.72 -3.21 9.26
N VAL A 51 -0.07 -2.21 9.68
CA VAL A 51 0.38 -0.82 9.77
C VAL A 51 1.50 -0.67 10.80
N SER A 52 1.44 -1.40 11.91
CA SER A 52 2.52 -1.41 12.92
C SER A 52 3.82 -2.00 12.34
N GLU A 53 3.73 -3.03 11.50
CA GLU A 53 4.89 -3.59 10.79
C GLU A 53 5.42 -2.63 9.72
N LEU A 54 4.52 -1.96 8.99
CA LEU A 54 4.88 -0.95 8.00
C LEU A 54 5.63 0.22 8.64
N ALA A 55 5.15 0.73 9.79
CA ALA A 55 5.81 1.77 10.56
C ALA A 55 7.23 1.38 10.99
N ARG A 56 7.41 0.14 11.47
CA ARG A 56 8.75 -0.37 11.84
C ARG A 56 9.67 -0.48 10.62
N SER A 57 9.13 -0.94 9.51
CA SER A 57 9.89 -1.10 8.26
C SER A 57 10.30 0.27 7.71
N TRP A 58 9.41 1.25 7.79
CA TRP A 58 9.67 2.64 7.45
C TRP A 58 10.79 3.25 8.29
N GLN A 59 10.82 3.02 9.62
CA GLN A 59 11.90 3.52 10.48
C GLN A 59 13.30 3.04 10.05
N VAL A 60 13.39 1.84 9.46
CA VAL A 60 14.65 1.30 8.92
C VAL A 60 14.94 1.87 7.52
N ALA A 61 13.92 2.05 6.69
CA ALA A 61 14.06 2.48 5.30
C ALA A 61 14.29 3.99 5.14
N ALA A 62 13.61 4.83 5.93
CA ALA A 62 13.63 6.28 5.83
C ALA A 62 15.03 6.92 5.79
N PRO A 63 15.99 6.56 6.67
CA PRO A 63 17.33 7.13 6.62
C PRO A 63 18.14 6.70 5.39
N ARG A 64 17.71 5.65 4.70
CA ARG A 64 18.40 5.04 3.55
C ARG A 64 17.80 5.43 2.20
N LEU A 65 16.78 6.30 2.18
CA LEU A 65 16.12 6.68 0.93
C LEU A 65 17.09 7.27 -0.10
N GLU A 66 18.04 8.10 0.32
CA GLU A 66 19.00 8.73 -0.60
C GLU A 66 19.89 7.70 -1.33
N GLU A 67 20.08 6.50 -0.77
CA GLU A 67 20.78 5.39 -1.45
C GLU A 67 20.03 4.95 -2.73
N LEU A 68 18.72 5.20 -2.80
CA LEU A 68 17.87 4.82 -3.92
C LEU A 68 17.87 5.85 -5.06
N ARG A 69 18.54 7.00 -4.94
CA ARG A 69 18.53 8.04 -5.98
C ARG A 69 19.03 7.52 -7.33
N GLY A 70 20.21 6.90 -7.34
CA GLY A 70 20.79 6.34 -8.58
C GLY A 70 19.91 5.26 -9.22
N PRO A 71 19.48 4.23 -8.46
CA PRO A 71 18.54 3.23 -8.95
C PRO A 71 17.21 3.83 -9.43
N PHE A 72 16.64 4.79 -8.72
CA PHE A 72 15.40 5.46 -9.11
C PHE A 72 15.56 6.21 -10.44
N GLU A 73 16.63 6.98 -10.60
CA GLU A 73 16.88 7.72 -11.84
C GLU A 73 17.10 6.79 -13.04
N ALA A 74 17.71 5.62 -12.82
CA ALA A 74 17.91 4.61 -13.86
C ALA A 74 16.59 3.92 -14.28
N GLU A 75 15.73 3.58 -13.31
CA GLU A 75 14.51 2.78 -13.56
C GLU A 75 13.26 3.63 -13.86
N ALA A 76 13.15 4.84 -13.31
CA ALA A 76 11.98 5.71 -13.48
C ALA A 76 11.85 6.33 -14.89
N ALA A 77 12.78 6.02 -15.79
CA ALA A 77 12.71 6.39 -17.19
C ALA A 77 11.60 5.61 -17.90
N GLY A 78 10.41 6.21 -18.03
CA GLY A 78 9.29 5.65 -18.78
C GLY A 78 8.05 5.30 -17.96
N TRP A 79 8.06 5.53 -16.65
CA TRP A 79 6.89 5.29 -15.80
C TRP A 79 5.79 6.33 -16.06
N ALA A 80 4.59 5.86 -16.43
CA ALA A 80 3.40 6.70 -16.51
C ALA A 80 3.00 7.15 -15.10
N GLY A 81 2.68 8.44 -14.93
CA GLY A 81 2.28 9.00 -13.63
C GLY A 81 3.43 9.20 -12.63
N ARG A 82 4.69 9.20 -13.09
CA ARG A 82 5.86 9.36 -12.21
C ARG A 82 5.85 10.70 -11.44
N PRO A 83 6.41 10.73 -10.22
CA PRO A 83 6.82 11.96 -9.58
C PRO A 83 7.78 12.75 -10.47
N THR A 84 7.81 14.07 -10.34
CA THR A 84 8.66 14.97 -11.15
C THR A 84 10.17 14.69 -11.02
N GLY A 85 10.57 13.91 -10.02
CA GLY A 85 11.92 13.40 -9.83
C GLY A 85 12.03 12.62 -8.52
N PHE A 86 13.24 12.17 -8.19
CA PHE A 86 13.49 11.44 -6.95
C PHE A 86 13.06 12.24 -5.72
N ASP A 87 13.32 13.55 -5.67
CA ASP A 87 12.98 14.38 -4.50
C ASP A 87 11.46 14.41 -4.25
N ALA A 88 10.66 14.48 -5.33
CA ALA A 88 9.19 14.42 -5.23
C ALA A 88 8.71 13.02 -4.79
N ALA A 89 9.36 11.96 -5.29
CA ALA A 89 9.07 10.59 -4.86
C ALA A 89 9.41 10.38 -3.37
N ALA A 90 10.58 10.86 -2.95
CA ALA A 90 11.05 10.77 -1.57
C ALA A 90 10.19 11.61 -0.62
N ALA A 91 9.71 12.79 -1.05
CA ALA A 91 8.76 13.59 -0.30
C ALA A 91 7.44 12.83 -0.08
N LEU A 92 6.86 12.26 -1.15
CA LEU A 92 5.64 11.47 -1.06
C LEU A 92 5.82 10.25 -0.14
N LEU A 93 6.93 9.53 -0.26
CA LEU A 93 7.24 8.40 0.62
C LEU A 93 7.36 8.84 2.10
N ARG A 94 7.94 10.02 2.36
CA ARG A 94 8.03 10.56 3.73
C ARG A 94 6.66 10.91 4.30
N GLU A 95 5.81 11.56 3.52
CA GLU A 95 4.43 11.86 3.92
C GLU A 95 3.65 10.57 4.28
N TRP A 96 3.75 9.53 3.45
CA TRP A 96 3.14 8.23 3.75
C TRP A 96 3.79 7.52 4.95
N GLY A 97 5.09 7.69 5.11
CA GLY A 97 5.82 7.21 6.28
C GLY A 97 5.34 7.84 7.59
N ASP A 98 5.03 9.13 7.57
CA ASP A 98 4.46 9.85 8.72
C ASP A 98 3.04 9.33 9.03
N VAL A 99 2.21 9.14 8.00
CA VAL A 99 0.89 8.53 8.13
C VAL A 99 0.97 7.12 8.75
N ALA A 100 1.85 6.27 8.24
CA ALA A 100 2.03 4.91 8.76
C ALA A 100 2.57 4.90 10.19
N THR A 101 3.52 5.79 10.50
CA THR A 101 4.09 5.91 11.85
C THR A 101 3.03 6.30 12.87
N GLU A 102 2.23 7.31 12.54
CA GLU A 102 1.17 7.79 13.41
C GLU A 102 0.02 6.79 13.56
N ALA A 103 -0.40 6.18 12.45
CA ALA A 103 -1.42 5.12 12.49
C ALA A 103 -0.94 3.91 13.30
N GLY A 104 0.34 3.52 13.18
CA GLY A 104 0.96 2.47 13.98
C GLY A 104 0.99 2.79 15.47
N ALA A 105 1.37 4.02 15.84
CA ALA A 105 1.38 4.49 17.23
C ALA A 105 -0.03 4.47 17.87
N ARG A 106 -1.07 4.72 17.07
CA ARG A 106 -2.47 4.73 17.50
C ARG A 106 -3.20 3.40 17.31
N ARG A 107 -2.52 2.38 16.77
CA ARG A 107 -3.10 1.07 16.45
C ARG A 107 -4.32 1.20 15.50
N TRP A 108 -4.19 2.05 14.50
CA TRP A 108 -5.16 2.26 13.44
C TRP A 108 -4.80 1.47 12.19
N GLY A 109 -5.82 1.07 11.42
CA GLY A 109 -5.65 0.56 10.06
C GLY A 109 -5.54 1.70 9.04
N LEU A 110 -5.13 1.38 7.82
CA LEU A 110 -5.09 2.31 6.69
C LEU A 110 -6.02 1.83 5.58
N VAL A 111 -6.71 2.79 4.96
CA VAL A 111 -7.55 2.58 3.78
C VAL A 111 -7.18 3.61 2.72
N GLY A 112 -6.68 3.14 1.57
CA GLY A 112 -6.45 3.94 0.38
C GLY A 112 -7.69 3.92 -0.51
N LEU A 113 -8.23 5.10 -0.83
CA LEU A 113 -9.40 5.25 -1.69
C LEU A 113 -8.99 5.87 -3.04
N PRO A 114 -9.66 5.50 -4.13
CA PRO A 114 -9.46 6.12 -5.43
C PRO A 114 -10.15 7.49 -5.41
N PHE A 115 -9.50 8.50 -5.99
CA PHE A 115 -10.08 9.82 -6.22
C PHE A 115 -10.87 9.88 -7.53
#